data_AF-A0A3C0ZQK6-F1
#
_entry.id   AF-A0A3C0ZQK6-F1
#
_cell.length_a   1.000
_cell.length_b   1.000
_cell.length_c   1.000
_cell.angle_alpha   90.00
_cell.angle_beta   90.00
_cell.angle_gamma   90.00
#
_symmetry.space_group_name_H-M   'P 1'
#
loop_
_entity.id
_entity.type
_entity.pdbx_description
1 polymer ?
#
loop_
_entity_poly.entity_id
_entity_poly.type
_entity_poly.pdbx_seq_one_letter_code
_entity_poly.pdbx_strand_id
1 'polypeptide(L)'
;MNINCCICIRKAEIWTKSTVSILRKLKKKEMRTMTRAAAGSTVSATEEHKCRSIRYHSLKALYRKEMADHVTSKRFIIILILVIAMTIASVYGAVTGIKSAIMNAAIDKNASFDASYMFLKLFTTGGSSIPSYMSLIALIGPFIGLILGFDSINAEKNNGTLNRLVSQPIYRD
;
A
#
# COMPACT_ATOMS: atom_id res chain seq x y z
N MET A 1 -30.16 13.37 18.37
CA MET A 1 -28.79 13.93 18.51
C MET A 1 -27.79 12.87 18.09
N ASN A 2 -27.10 13.08 16.96
CA ASN A 2 -26.36 12.06 16.23
C ASN A 2 -24.85 12.09 16.57
N ILE A 3 -24.34 11.01 17.16
CA ILE A 3 -22.94 10.82 17.60
C ILE A 3 -21.93 10.89 16.43
N ASN A 4 -22.39 10.67 15.19
CA ASN A 4 -21.56 10.70 13.98
C ASN A 4 -21.03 12.09 13.59
N CYS A 5 -21.63 13.19 14.07
CA CYS A 5 -21.16 14.55 13.74
C CYS A 5 -19.89 14.94 14.52
N CYS A 6 -19.72 14.40 15.74
CA CYS A 6 -18.65 14.82 16.65
C CYS A 6 -17.26 14.22 16.29
N ILE A 7 -17.25 13.09 15.57
CA ILE A 7 -16.00 12.39 15.17
C ILE A 7 -15.34 13.06 13.95
N CYS A 8 -16.12 13.64 13.03
CA CYS A 8 -15.57 14.35 11.86
C CYS A 8 -14.81 15.63 12.24
N ILE A 9 -15.28 16.36 13.25
CA ILE A 9 -14.68 17.65 13.65
C ILE A 9 -13.30 17.45 14.29
N ARG A 10 -13.14 16.45 15.17
CA ARG A 10 -11.85 16.19 15.86
C ARG A 10 -10.74 15.70 14.92
N LYS A 11 -11.09 15.01 13.82
CA LYS A 11 -10.09 14.50 12.87
C LYS A 11 -9.51 15.61 11.98
N ALA A 12 -10.27 16.69 11.75
CA ALA A 12 -9.82 17.86 11.01
C ALA A 12 -8.80 18.71 11.79
N GLU A 13 -8.98 18.89 13.10
CA GLU A 13 -8.05 19.67 13.95
C GLU A 13 -6.67 19.03 14.13
N ILE A 14 -6.59 17.70 14.18
CA ILE A 14 -5.31 16.99 14.32
C ILE A 14 -4.47 17.11 13.04
N TRP A 15 -5.13 17.13 11.88
CA TRP A 15 -4.44 17.25 10.59
C TRP A 15 -3.87 18.66 10.37
N THR A 16 -4.58 19.71 10.78
CA THR A 16 -4.12 21.11 10.63
C THR A 16 -2.92 21.45 11.52
N LYS A 17 -2.82 20.88 12.73
CA LYS A 17 -1.65 21.12 13.61
C LYS A 17 -0.37 20.45 13.11
N SER A 18 -0.49 19.29 12.45
CA SER A 18 0.66 18.54 11.95
C SER A 18 1.31 19.25 10.75
N THR A 19 0.52 19.79 9.82
CA THR A 19 1.02 20.48 8.61
C THR A 19 1.74 21.79 8.94
N VAL A 20 1.24 22.57 9.91
CA VAL A 20 1.87 23.82 10.38
C VAL A 20 3.25 23.56 11.00
N SER A 21 3.42 22.45 11.72
CA SER A 21 4.72 22.07 12.32
C SER A 21 5.76 21.71 11.27
N ILE A 22 5.35 21.00 10.21
CA ILE A 22 6.22 20.61 9.09
C ILE A 22 6.65 21.86 8.28
N LEU A 23 5.73 22.79 8.01
CA LEU A 23 6.04 24.04 7.30
C LEU A 23 7.04 24.92 8.06
N ARG A 24 6.93 25.03 9.39
CA ARG A 24 7.93 25.76 10.20
C ARG A 24 9.31 25.12 10.17
N LYS A 25 9.38 23.79 10.15
CA LYS A 25 10.67 23.07 10.08
C LYS A 25 11.36 23.27 8.73
N LEU A 26 10.61 23.37 7.64
CA LEU A 26 11.15 23.62 6.29
C LEU A 26 11.71 25.05 6.17
N LYS A 27 10.96 26.07 6.61
CA LYS A 27 11.43 27.48 6.60
C LYS A 27 12.71 27.68 7.43
N LYS A 28 12.84 26.97 8.57
CA LYS A 28 14.03 27.03 9.43
C LYS A 28 15.26 26.36 8.79
N LYS A 29 15.07 25.37 7.92
CA LYS A 29 16.14 24.68 7.19
C LYS A 29 16.68 25.52 6.03
N GLU A 30 15.78 26.27 5.38
CA GLU A 30 16.10 27.20 4.29
C GLU A 30 16.89 28.42 4.79
N MET A 31 16.52 28.98 5.94
CA MET A 31 17.22 30.13 6.53
C MET A 31 18.65 29.79 7.01
N ARG A 32 18.89 28.54 7.42
CA ARG A 32 20.23 28.03 7.79
C ARG A 32 21.13 27.72 6.60
N THR A 33 20.56 27.50 5.42
CA THR A 33 21.34 27.26 4.19
C THR A 33 21.77 28.59 3.57
N MET A 34 20.95 29.62 3.65
CA MET A 34 21.29 30.98 3.18
C MET A 34 22.43 31.63 3.98
N THR A 35 22.49 31.41 5.30
CA THR A 35 23.58 31.93 6.16
C THR A 35 24.92 31.24 5.95
N ARG A 36 24.94 30.04 5.33
CA ARG A 36 26.17 29.29 5.04
C ARG A 36 26.73 29.58 3.64
N ALA A 37 25.90 30.10 2.73
CA ALA A 37 26.30 30.49 1.37
C ALA A 37 27.10 31.80 1.32
N ALA A 38 26.97 32.67 2.34
CA ALA A 38 27.69 33.94 2.39
C ALA A 38 29.15 33.84 2.87
N ALA A 39 29.60 32.66 3.31
CA ALA A 39 30.89 32.49 4.02
C ALA A 39 31.94 31.63 3.29
N GLY A 40 31.80 31.37 1.97
CA GLY A 40 32.75 30.50 1.27
C GLY A 40 32.90 30.86 -0.20
N SER A 41 33.91 31.67 -0.51
CA SER A 41 34.39 31.96 -1.86
C SER A 41 35.40 30.90 -2.34
N THR A 42 35.51 30.79 -3.67
CA THR A 42 36.66 30.35 -4.49
C THR A 42 36.78 28.89 -4.97
N VAL A 43 37.15 28.80 -6.26
CA VAL A 43 37.95 27.77 -6.97
C VAL A 43 37.24 26.62 -7.73
N SER A 44 37.32 26.78 -9.07
CA SER A 44 37.71 25.83 -10.12
C SER A 44 36.95 24.54 -10.43
N ALA A 45 36.51 24.47 -11.69
CA ALA A 45 36.88 23.44 -12.66
C ALA A 45 36.85 21.97 -12.20
N THR A 46 35.66 21.45 -11.92
CA THR A 46 35.38 19.99 -11.90
C THR A 46 33.90 19.72 -12.20
N GLU A 47 33.42 20.06 -13.40
CA GLU A 47 31.98 19.98 -13.78
C GLU A 47 31.68 18.98 -14.91
N GLU A 48 32.52 17.96 -15.14
CA GLU A 48 32.21 16.94 -16.18
C GLU A 48 31.95 15.52 -15.62
N HIS A 49 32.48 15.15 -14.46
CA HIS A 49 32.29 13.79 -13.90
C HIS A 49 31.14 13.65 -12.88
N LYS A 50 30.51 14.76 -12.47
CA LYS A 50 29.41 14.73 -11.48
C LYS A 50 28.02 14.59 -12.12
N CYS A 51 27.91 14.64 -13.45
CA CYS A 51 26.64 14.54 -14.17
C CYS A 51 26.14 13.09 -14.34
N ARG A 52 27.02 12.07 -14.24
CA ARG A 52 26.64 10.67 -14.48
C ARG A 52 25.99 9.97 -13.26
N SER A 53 26.44 10.29 -12.04
CA SER A 53 25.91 9.71 -10.79
C SER A 53 24.51 10.23 -10.41
N ILE A 54 24.14 11.44 -10.87
CA ILE A 54 22.88 12.09 -10.53
C ILE A 54 21.67 11.43 -11.25
N ARG A 55 21.88 10.81 -12.43
CA ARG A 55 20.78 10.24 -13.25
C ARG A 55 20.06 9.05 -12.60
N TYR A 56 20.79 8.13 -11.96
CA TYR A 56 20.16 6.98 -11.28
C TYR A 56 19.42 7.41 -10.01
N HIS A 57 19.94 8.45 -9.36
CA HIS A 57 19.39 8.94 -8.10
C HIS A 57 18.09 9.73 -8.32
N SER A 58 17.96 10.45 -9.45
CA SER A 58 16.75 11.22 -9.77
C SER A 58 15.56 10.32 -10.12
N LEU A 59 15.75 9.30 -10.97
CA LEU A 59 14.70 8.35 -11.31
C LEU A 59 14.26 7.51 -10.11
N LYS A 60 15.22 7.05 -9.28
CA LYS A 60 14.92 6.31 -8.06
C LYS A 60 14.23 7.18 -7.00
N ALA A 61 14.59 8.47 -6.90
CA ALA A 61 13.94 9.41 -6.00
C ALA A 61 12.52 9.75 -6.46
N LEU A 62 12.31 9.94 -7.77
CA LEU A 62 11.00 10.15 -8.37
C LEU A 62 10.12 8.90 -8.16
N TYR A 63 10.60 7.72 -8.55
CA TYR A 63 9.89 6.46 -8.34
C TYR A 63 9.47 6.26 -6.89
N ARG A 64 10.39 6.46 -5.93
CA ARG A 64 10.07 6.30 -4.51
C ARG A 64 9.03 7.33 -4.03
N LYS A 65 9.05 8.54 -4.59
CA LYS A 65 8.06 9.57 -4.28
C LYS A 65 6.68 9.19 -4.83
N GLU A 66 6.60 8.83 -6.10
CA GLU A 66 5.33 8.45 -6.76
C GLU A 66 4.74 7.17 -6.15
N MET A 67 5.56 6.14 -5.87
CA MET A 67 5.11 4.91 -5.21
C MET A 67 4.61 5.15 -3.79
N ALA A 68 5.28 6.04 -3.03
CA ALA A 68 4.83 6.36 -1.69
C ALA A 68 3.50 7.11 -1.71
N ASP A 69 3.29 8.03 -2.65
CA ASP A 69 2.02 8.75 -2.78
C ASP A 69 0.88 7.79 -3.14
N HIS A 70 1.16 6.82 -4.02
CA HIS A 70 0.17 5.83 -4.46
C HIS A 70 -0.22 4.84 -3.34
N VAL A 71 0.75 4.29 -2.63
CA VAL A 71 0.52 3.32 -1.54
C VAL A 71 -0.10 3.98 -0.30
N THR A 72 0.12 5.27 -0.09
CA THR A 72 -0.45 6.00 1.06
C THR A 72 -1.82 6.63 0.78
N SER A 73 -2.31 6.55 -0.45
CA SER A 73 -3.64 7.01 -0.81
C SER A 73 -4.72 6.32 0.03
N LYS A 74 -5.69 7.11 0.50
CA LYS A 74 -6.82 6.61 1.31
C LYS A 74 -7.59 5.50 0.61
N ARG A 75 -7.67 5.54 -0.74
CA ARG A 75 -8.37 4.52 -1.54
C ARG A 75 -7.64 3.18 -1.51
N PHE A 76 -6.32 3.19 -1.70
CA PHE A 76 -5.47 2.01 -1.61
C PHE A 76 -5.57 1.36 -0.23
N ILE A 77 -5.53 2.15 0.84
CA ILE A 77 -5.65 1.65 2.22
C ILE A 77 -7.00 0.98 2.48
N ILE A 78 -8.12 1.52 1.95
CA ILE A 78 -9.44 0.88 2.08
C ILE A 78 -9.44 -0.50 1.41
N ILE A 79 -8.91 -0.60 0.18
CA ILE A 79 -8.83 -1.87 -0.55
C ILE A 79 -7.92 -2.86 0.19
N LEU A 80 -6.76 -2.41 0.69
CA LEU A 80 -5.83 -3.24 1.45
C LEU A 80 -6.49 -3.82 2.72
N ILE A 81 -7.22 -3.00 3.48
CA ILE A 81 -7.95 -3.45 4.66
C ILE A 81 -9.02 -4.48 4.28
N LEU A 82 -9.73 -4.26 3.16
CA LEU A 82 -10.78 -5.17 2.69
C LEU A 82 -10.20 -6.54 2.30
N VAL A 83 -9.04 -6.56 1.64
CA VAL A 83 -8.33 -7.81 1.31
C VAL A 83 -7.88 -8.55 2.58
N ILE A 84 -7.32 -7.82 3.55
CA ILE A 84 -6.92 -8.41 4.84
C ILE A 84 -8.16 -8.97 5.56
N ALA A 85 -9.27 -8.24 5.62
CA ALA A 85 -10.51 -8.72 6.23
C ALA A 85 -11.04 -9.99 5.53
N MET A 86 -10.99 -10.03 4.19
CA MET A 86 -11.42 -11.18 3.39
C MET A 86 -10.57 -12.43 3.68
N THR A 87 -9.24 -12.27 3.75
CA THR A 87 -8.32 -13.37 4.07
C THR A 87 -8.54 -13.89 5.49
N ILE A 88 -8.75 -13.01 6.47
CA ILE A 88 -9.09 -13.40 7.85
C ILE A 88 -10.41 -14.18 7.87
N ALA A 89 -11.45 -13.71 7.18
CA ALA A 89 -12.74 -14.39 7.12
C ALA A 89 -12.65 -15.79 6.51
N SER A 90 -11.88 -15.94 5.42
CA SER A 90 -11.68 -17.23 4.75
C SER A 90 -10.88 -18.20 5.63
N VAL A 91 -9.79 -17.76 6.26
CA VAL A 91 -9.00 -18.58 7.18
C VAL A 91 -9.84 -18.99 8.39
N TYR A 92 -10.63 -18.07 8.93
CA TYR A 92 -11.54 -18.39 10.04
C TYR A 92 -12.55 -19.48 9.67
N GLY A 93 -13.14 -19.41 8.47
CA GLY A 93 -14.04 -20.46 7.95
C GLY A 93 -13.35 -21.81 7.77
N ALA A 94 -12.11 -21.83 7.29
CA ALA A 94 -11.33 -23.06 7.16
C ALA A 94 -11.02 -23.69 8.52
N VAL A 95 -10.61 -22.89 9.50
CA VAL A 95 -10.33 -23.35 10.87
C VAL A 95 -11.58 -23.91 11.54
N THR A 96 -12.73 -23.23 11.41
CA THR A 96 -13.99 -23.74 11.99
C THR A 96 -14.47 -25.02 11.30
N GLY A 97 -14.32 -25.13 9.97
CA GLY A 97 -14.62 -26.33 9.21
C GLY A 97 -13.72 -27.52 9.56
N ILE A 98 -12.43 -27.28 9.81
CA ILE A 98 -11.52 -28.32 10.28
C ILE A 98 -11.87 -28.76 11.70
N LYS A 99 -12.21 -27.81 12.59
CA LYS A 99 -12.60 -28.12 13.97
C LYS A 99 -13.84 -29.01 14.05
N SER A 100 -14.86 -28.72 13.24
CA SER A 100 -16.06 -29.58 13.17
C SER A 100 -15.76 -30.95 12.56
N ALA A 101 -14.90 -31.02 11.54
CA ALA A 101 -14.46 -32.30 10.96
C ALA A 101 -13.71 -33.18 11.97
N ILE A 102 -12.87 -32.59 12.82
CA ILE A 102 -12.17 -33.32 13.90
C ILE A 102 -13.17 -33.83 14.95
N MET A 103 -14.15 -33.02 15.35
CA MET A 103 -15.18 -33.42 16.31
C MET A 103 -16.02 -34.59 15.79
N ASN A 104 -16.43 -34.55 14.52
CA ASN A 104 -17.19 -35.64 13.90
C ASN A 104 -16.35 -36.90 13.75
N ALA A 105 -15.06 -36.77 13.43
CA ALA A 105 -14.10 -37.89 13.39
C ALA A 105 -13.88 -38.57 14.76
N ALA A 106 -14.04 -37.83 15.86
CA ALA A 106 -13.97 -38.39 17.20
C ALA A 106 -15.23 -39.20 17.57
N ILE A 107 -16.37 -38.91 16.96
CA ILE A 107 -17.65 -39.59 17.21
C ILE A 107 -17.83 -40.80 16.28
N ASP A 108 -17.46 -40.67 15.01
CA ASP A 108 -17.58 -41.74 14.01
C ASP A 108 -16.22 -42.37 13.66
N LYS A 109 -16.04 -43.65 13.99
CA LYS A 109 -14.80 -44.40 13.68
C LYS A 109 -14.50 -44.57 12.18
N ASN A 110 -15.45 -44.31 11.30
CA ASN A 110 -15.27 -44.31 9.84
C ASN A 110 -14.79 -42.97 9.27
N ALA A 111 -14.87 -41.88 10.05
CA ALA A 111 -14.41 -40.57 9.63
C ALA A 111 -12.95 -40.37 10.09
N SER A 112 -11.99 -40.93 9.37
CA SER A 112 -10.57 -40.78 9.71
C SER A 112 -10.08 -39.36 9.39
N PHE A 113 -9.96 -38.50 10.41
CA PHE A 113 -9.27 -37.21 10.25
C PHE A 113 -7.75 -37.42 10.40
N ASP A 114 -7.05 -37.49 9.27
CA ASP A 114 -5.58 -37.54 9.27
C ASP A 114 -4.98 -36.16 9.57
N ALA A 115 -4.35 -36.04 10.74
CA ALA A 115 -3.70 -34.82 11.22
C ALA A 115 -2.35 -34.53 10.54
N SER A 116 -1.80 -35.48 9.78
CA SER A 116 -0.47 -35.38 9.17
C SER A 116 -0.35 -34.22 8.17
N TYR A 117 -1.47 -33.80 7.56
CA TYR A 117 -1.52 -32.75 6.54
C TYR A 117 -2.34 -31.53 6.95
N MET A 118 -2.30 -31.15 8.23
CA MET A 118 -3.08 -30.03 8.77
C MET A 118 -2.87 -28.71 7.99
N PHE A 119 -1.62 -28.40 7.60
CA PHE A 119 -1.33 -27.19 6.82
C PHE A 119 -1.99 -27.20 5.44
N LEU A 120 -1.91 -28.33 4.72
CA LEU A 120 -2.54 -28.44 3.41
C LEU A 120 -4.05 -28.29 3.54
N LYS A 121 -4.67 -28.96 4.52
CA LYS A 121 -6.11 -28.83 4.79
C LYS A 121 -6.52 -27.39 5.11
N LEU A 122 -5.71 -26.59 5.81
CA LEU A 122 -6.04 -25.18 6.05
C LEU A 122 -6.25 -24.38 4.75
N PHE A 123 -5.49 -24.70 3.70
CA PHE A 123 -5.55 -24.00 2.42
C PHE A 123 -6.54 -24.61 1.43
N THR A 124 -6.81 -25.91 1.52
CA THR A 124 -7.65 -26.66 0.57
C THR A 124 -9.05 -26.97 1.08
N THR A 125 -9.29 -26.94 2.40
CA THR A 125 -10.60 -27.26 2.97
C THR A 125 -11.55 -26.10 2.72
N GLY A 126 -12.54 -26.32 1.86
CA GLY A 126 -13.71 -25.46 1.69
C GLY A 126 -14.91 -26.10 2.37
N GLY A 127 -15.74 -25.30 3.02
CA GLY A 127 -17.04 -25.77 3.51
C GLY A 127 -18.02 -25.97 2.36
N SER A 128 -19.20 -26.53 2.63
CA SER A 128 -20.28 -26.70 1.65
C SER A 128 -20.76 -25.40 0.99
N SER A 129 -20.49 -24.24 1.59
CA SER A 129 -20.93 -22.93 1.08
C SER A 129 -19.81 -21.88 1.04
N ILE A 130 -18.59 -22.19 1.51
CA ILE A 130 -17.46 -21.26 1.56
C ILE A 130 -16.30 -21.87 0.76
N PRO A 131 -15.88 -21.25 -0.35
CA PRO A 131 -14.75 -21.74 -1.14
C PRO A 131 -13.46 -21.76 -0.31
N SER A 132 -12.54 -22.65 -0.67
CA SER A 132 -11.24 -22.74 0.00
C SER A 132 -10.46 -21.42 -0.14
N TYR A 133 -9.57 -21.14 0.81
CA TYR A 133 -8.73 -19.95 0.81
C TYR A 133 -7.98 -19.77 -0.51
N MET A 134 -7.42 -20.87 -1.05
CA MET A 134 -6.69 -20.85 -2.30
C MET A 134 -7.59 -20.43 -3.48
N SER A 135 -8.80 -20.99 -3.54
CA SER A 135 -9.77 -20.65 -4.59
C SER A 135 -10.24 -19.20 -4.49
N LEU A 136 -10.36 -18.68 -3.28
CA LEU A 136 -10.77 -17.30 -3.03
C LEU A 136 -9.71 -16.30 -3.50
N ILE A 137 -8.42 -16.55 -3.23
CA ILE A 137 -7.34 -15.68 -3.74
C ILE A 137 -7.20 -15.78 -5.25
N ALA A 138 -7.33 -16.98 -5.81
CA ALA A 138 -7.29 -17.19 -7.26
C ALA A 138 -8.37 -16.38 -7.97
N LEU A 139 -9.57 -16.27 -7.37
CA LEU A 139 -10.65 -15.45 -7.89
C LEU A 139 -10.40 -13.96 -7.68
N ILE A 140 -10.11 -13.51 -6.46
CA ILE A 140 -10.14 -12.08 -6.13
C ILE A 140 -8.84 -11.37 -6.56
N GLY A 141 -7.70 -12.07 -6.64
CA GLY A 141 -6.41 -11.50 -7.04
C GLY A 141 -6.47 -10.71 -8.36
N PRO A 142 -6.98 -11.30 -9.47
CA PRO A 142 -7.16 -10.60 -10.73
C PRO A 142 -8.09 -9.39 -10.65
N PHE A 143 -9.20 -9.49 -9.91
CA PHE A 143 -10.15 -8.38 -9.77
C PHE A 143 -9.55 -7.20 -8.99
N ILE A 144 -8.85 -7.46 -7.89
CA ILE A 144 -8.14 -6.43 -7.13
C ILE A 144 -7.05 -5.80 -7.99
N GLY A 145 -6.27 -6.61 -8.71
CA GLY A 145 -5.23 -6.12 -9.61
C GLY A 145 -5.79 -5.20 -10.69
N LEU A 146 -6.93 -5.58 -11.29
CA LEU A 146 -7.61 -4.76 -12.29
C LEU A 146 -8.15 -3.45 -11.70
N ILE A 147 -8.80 -3.51 -10.54
CA ILE A 147 -9.34 -2.34 -9.85
C ILE A 147 -8.22 -1.36 -9.48
N LEU A 148 -7.11 -1.86 -8.92
CA LEU A 148 -5.96 -1.02 -8.56
C LEU A 148 -5.23 -0.47 -9.80
N GLY A 149 -5.16 -1.24 -10.89
CA GLY A 149 -4.61 -0.79 -12.16
C GLY A 149 -5.41 0.39 -12.73
N PHE A 150 -6.74 0.28 -12.76
CA PHE A 150 -7.59 1.38 -13.21
C PHE A 150 -7.66 2.54 -12.22
N ASP A 151 -7.61 2.30 -10.90
CA ASP A 151 -7.52 3.39 -9.91
C ASP A 151 -6.25 4.21 -10.10
N SER A 152 -5.13 3.56 -10.48
CA SER A 152 -3.87 4.23 -10.80
C SER A 152 -3.99 5.17 -12.00
N ILE A 153 -4.57 4.67 -13.09
CA ILE A 153 -4.76 5.46 -14.32
C ILE A 153 -5.73 6.61 -14.07
N ASN A 154 -6.81 6.36 -13.32
CA ASN A 154 -7.80 7.37 -12.98
C ASN A 154 -7.25 8.44 -12.04
N ALA A 155 -6.33 8.09 -11.14
CA ALA A 155 -5.64 9.06 -10.28
C ALA A 155 -4.81 10.05 -11.11
N GLU A 156 -4.02 9.57 -12.07
CA GLU A 156 -3.21 10.42 -12.96
C GLU A 156 -4.08 11.33 -13.86
N LYS A 157 -5.20 10.80 -14.36
CA LYS A 157 -6.16 11.57 -15.14
C LYS A 157 -6.83 12.66 -14.30
N ASN A 158 -7.23 12.34 -13.07
CA ASN A 158 -7.89 13.27 -12.16
C ASN A 158 -6.94 14.37 -11.64
N ASN A 159 -5.64 14.06 -11.53
CA ASN A 159 -4.60 15.01 -11.14
C ASN A 159 -4.07 15.84 -12.31
N GLY A 160 -4.48 15.56 -13.55
CA GLY A 160 -4.03 16.27 -14.76
C GLY A 160 -2.56 16.01 -15.13
N THR A 161 -1.89 15.09 -14.43
CA THR A 161 -0.48 14.75 -14.61
C THR A 161 -0.25 13.87 -15.83
N LEU A 162 -1.27 13.16 -16.30
CA LEU A 162 -1.18 12.28 -17.46
C LEU A 162 -0.68 13.00 -18.73
N ASN A 163 -1.17 14.21 -19.01
CA ASN A 163 -0.76 14.96 -20.20
C ASN A 163 0.73 15.40 -20.10
N ARG A 164 1.19 15.70 -18.88
CA ARG A 164 2.60 16.02 -18.61
C ARG A 164 3.52 14.80 -18.75
N LEU A 165 3.06 13.62 -18.36
CA LEU A 165 3.84 12.38 -18.47
C LEU A 165 4.01 11.93 -19.93
N VAL A 166 2.98 12.08 -20.75
CA VAL A 166 3.00 11.67 -22.17
C VAL A 166 3.78 12.67 -23.05
N SER A 167 3.80 13.95 -22.68
CA SER A 167 4.50 15.00 -23.45
C SER A 167 6.01 15.07 -23.20
N GLN A 168 6.52 14.39 -22.17
CA GLN A 168 7.93 14.42 -21.81
C GLN A 168 8.60 13.09 -22.15
N PRO A 169 9.22 12.94 -23.34
CA PRO A 169 10.04 11.78 -23.62
C PRO A 169 11.23 11.76 -22.65
N ILE A 170 11.29 10.71 -21.81
CA ILE A 170 12.49 10.42 -21.04
C ILE A 170 13.46 9.76 -22.01
N TYR A 171 14.63 10.37 -22.19
CA TYR A 171 15.70 9.74 -22.96
C TYR A 171 16.04 8.39 -22.32
N ARG A 172 15.64 7.33 -23.02
CA ARG A 172 16.10 5.97 -22.81
C ARG A 172 17.43 5.88 -23.56
N ASP A 173 18.49 5.49 -22.84
CA ASP A 173 19.84 5.29 -23.37
C ASP A 173 19.82 4.52 -24.71
#